data_AF-A0A9J6F9P0-F1
#
_entry.id   AF-A0A9J6F9P0-F1
#
_cell.length_a   1.000
_cell.length_b   1.000
_cell.length_c   1.000
_cell.angle_alpha   90.00
_cell.angle_beta   90.00
_cell.angle_gamma   90.00
#
_symmetry.space_group_name_H-M   'P 1'
#
loop_
_entity.id
_entity.type
_entity.pdbx_description
1 polymer ?
#
loop_
_entity_poly.entity_id
_entity_poly.type
_entity_poly.pdbx_seq_one_letter_code
_entity_poly.pdbx_strand_id
1 'polypeptide(L)'
;MITEINEKLGKTKQEIEGLNKSASEQANAITSLTQRVKDLQSRNNRLENRSRQQNHVFYGVDDHNRAETWEQSENLITTICKEELEIDLHSIQKAHRVGRYTESGKRPIVVNFPSYKEKRSVLTNAKKFKGSPYSVDQDYSPETRDIRKRLWEYAKAKRTDKDEVKLKGDRIVINGQAFVWDKEKEEVVQVRKR
;
A
#
# COMPACT_ATOMS: atom_id res chain seq x y z
N MET A 1 -65.29 5.75 20.32
CA MET A 1 -64.50 4.56 19.92
C MET A 1 -64.06 4.61 18.46
N ILE A 2 -64.94 4.49 17.44
CA ILE A 2 -64.50 4.54 16.01
C ILE A 2 -63.83 5.87 15.63
N THR A 3 -64.36 7.00 16.11
CA THR A 3 -63.82 8.33 15.80
C THR A 3 -62.42 8.55 16.36
N GLU A 4 -62.17 8.15 17.62
CA GLU A 4 -60.84 8.21 18.23
C GLU A 4 -59.84 7.29 17.54
N ILE A 5 -60.28 6.12 17.07
CA ILE A 5 -59.44 5.20 16.31
C ILE A 5 -59.00 5.85 14.99
N ASN A 6 -59.93 6.47 14.26
CA ASN A 6 -59.60 7.17 13.00
C ASN A 6 -58.67 8.36 13.21
N GLU A 7 -58.84 9.12 14.31
CA GLU A 7 -57.96 10.24 14.63
C GLU A 7 -56.54 9.78 14.97
N LYS A 8 -56.40 8.71 15.77
CA LYS A 8 -55.10 8.08 16.06
C LYS A 8 -54.46 7.55 14.78
N LEU A 9 -55.23 6.88 13.92
CA LEU A 9 -54.74 6.32 12.66
C LEU A 9 -54.24 7.42 11.70
N GLY A 10 -54.88 8.59 11.70
CA GLY A 10 -54.42 9.77 10.97
C GLY A 10 -53.09 10.32 11.49
N LYS A 11 -52.93 10.45 12.81
CA LYS A 11 -51.66 10.89 13.44
C LYS A 11 -50.53 9.91 13.15
N THR A 12 -50.77 8.61 13.27
CA THR A 12 -49.76 7.57 12.96
C THR A 12 -49.34 7.60 11.49
N LYS A 13 -50.25 7.85 10.54
CA LYS A 13 -49.88 8.00 9.12
C LYS A 13 -48.96 9.20 8.88
N GLN A 14 -49.25 10.35 9.49
CA GLN A 14 -48.40 11.54 9.40
C GLN A 14 -47.01 11.29 9.99
N GLU A 15 -46.92 10.60 11.13
CA GLU A 15 -45.63 10.21 11.72
C GLU A 15 -44.84 9.27 10.80
N ILE A 16 -45.50 8.27 10.18
CA ILE A 16 -44.86 7.35 9.22
C ILE A 16 -44.33 8.10 8.01
N GLU A 17 -45.09 9.04 7.45
CA GLU A 17 -44.65 9.87 6.32
C GLU A 17 -43.45 10.74 6.71
N GLY A 18 -43.48 11.36 7.90
CA GLY A 18 -42.35 12.12 8.45
C GLY A 18 -41.10 11.26 8.65
N LEU A 19 -41.25 10.06 9.21
CA LEU A 19 -40.17 9.10 9.39
C LEU A 19 -39.59 8.64 8.05
N ASN A 20 -40.43 8.33 7.05
CA ASN A 20 -39.98 7.92 5.72
C ASN A 20 -39.20 9.03 5.02
N LYS A 21 -39.65 10.28 5.15
CA LYS A 21 -38.92 11.44 4.62
C LYS A 21 -37.56 11.59 5.29
N SER A 22 -37.51 11.52 6.63
CA SER A 22 -36.26 11.60 7.38
C SER A 22 -35.30 10.46 7.04
N ALA A 23 -35.80 9.23 6.90
CA ALA A 23 -35.01 8.08 6.50
C ALA A 23 -34.41 8.24 5.09
N SER A 24 -35.18 8.81 4.15
CA SER A 24 -34.69 9.11 2.79
C SER A 24 -33.58 10.18 2.80
N GLU A 25 -33.77 11.26 3.57
CA GLU A 25 -32.75 12.31 3.74
C GLU A 25 -31.46 11.75 4.38
N GLN A 26 -31.60 10.89 5.39
CA GLN A 26 -30.47 10.20 6.01
C GLN A 26 -29.76 9.25 5.03
N ALA A 27 -30.49 8.50 4.20
CA ALA A 27 -29.90 7.63 3.18
C ALA A 27 -29.08 8.41 2.14
N ASN A 28 -29.57 9.57 1.72
CA ASN A 28 -28.85 10.47 0.81
C ASN A 28 -27.59 11.05 1.49
N ALA A 29 -27.70 11.46 2.75
CA ALA A 29 -26.55 11.94 3.52
C ALA A 29 -25.48 10.86 3.71
N ILE A 30 -25.88 9.63 4.03
CA ILE A 30 -24.98 8.48 4.15
C ILE A 30 -24.25 8.25 2.84
N THR A 31 -24.96 8.22 1.72
CA THR A 31 -24.36 8.01 0.39
C THR A 31 -23.30 9.08 0.06
N SER A 32 -23.63 10.35 0.31
CA SER A 32 -22.72 11.48 0.12
C SER A 32 -21.49 11.40 1.02
N LEU A 33 -21.68 11.08 2.31
CA LEU A 33 -20.59 10.93 3.27
C LEU A 33 -19.69 9.75 2.92
N THR A 34 -20.25 8.61 2.52
CA THR A 34 -19.49 7.44 2.04
C THR A 34 -18.62 7.80 0.84
N GLN A 35 -19.16 8.54 -0.13
CA GLN A 35 -18.37 9.00 -1.29
C GLN A 35 -17.22 9.92 -0.85
N ARG A 36 -17.48 10.88 0.04
CA ARG A 36 -16.43 11.78 0.55
C ARG A 36 -15.34 11.02 1.31
N VAL A 37 -15.70 10.00 2.09
CA VAL A 37 -14.74 9.13 2.78
C VAL A 37 -13.87 8.39 1.77
N LYS A 38 -14.45 7.80 0.72
CA LYS A 38 -13.70 7.13 -0.36
C LYS A 38 -12.70 8.08 -1.02
N ASP A 39 -13.14 9.30 -1.34
CA ASP A 39 -12.28 10.31 -1.99
C ASP A 39 -11.12 10.76 -1.09
N LEU A 40 -11.40 10.98 0.20
CA LEU A 40 -10.39 11.35 1.19
C LEU A 40 -9.39 10.23 1.42
N GLN A 41 -9.82 8.97 1.50
CA GLN A 41 -8.94 7.81 1.60
C GLN A 41 -8.01 7.72 0.38
N SER A 42 -8.56 7.87 -0.83
CA SER A 42 -7.78 7.88 -2.07
C SER A 42 -6.74 9.00 -2.09
N ARG A 43 -7.13 10.21 -1.67
CA ARG A 43 -6.21 11.35 -1.57
C ARG A 43 -5.11 11.13 -0.53
N ASN A 44 -5.47 10.60 0.63
CA ASN A 44 -4.52 10.29 1.70
C ASN A 44 -3.49 9.25 1.23
N ASN A 45 -3.95 8.18 0.60
CA ASN A 45 -3.07 7.15 0.03
C ASN A 45 -2.07 7.73 -0.99
N ARG A 46 -2.51 8.65 -1.85
CA ARG A 46 -1.63 9.36 -2.81
C ARG A 46 -0.60 10.24 -2.11
N LEU A 47 -1.00 10.95 -1.06
CA LEU A 47 -0.10 11.80 -0.28
C LEU A 47 0.95 10.97 0.46
N GLU A 48 0.54 9.86 1.07
CA GLU A 48 1.45 8.93 1.76
C GLU A 48 2.46 8.31 0.78
N ASN A 49 2.02 7.85 -0.39
CA ASN A 49 2.96 7.33 -1.39
C ASN A 49 3.92 8.41 -1.91
N ARG A 50 3.47 9.66 -2.02
CA ARG A 50 4.33 10.78 -2.41
C ARG A 50 5.39 11.06 -1.35
N SER A 51 5.04 11.06 -0.07
CA SER A 51 6.01 11.29 1.01
C SER A 51 7.05 10.16 1.12
N ARG A 52 6.64 8.93 0.79
CA ARG A 52 7.52 7.75 0.73
C ARG A 52 8.25 7.58 -0.61
N GLN A 53 8.04 8.48 -1.58
CA GLN A 53 8.57 8.32 -2.93
C GLN A 53 10.10 8.29 -2.98
N GLN A 54 10.81 8.87 -2.01
CA GLN A 54 12.27 8.80 -1.93
C GLN A 54 12.79 7.67 -1.04
N ASN A 55 11.90 6.82 -0.52
CA ASN A 55 12.28 5.75 0.39
C ASN A 55 12.43 4.40 -0.34
N HIS A 56 13.38 3.60 0.14
CA HIS A 56 13.40 2.15 -0.03
C HIS A 56 13.36 1.45 1.32
N VAL A 57 12.92 0.20 1.32
CA VAL A 57 12.94 -0.70 2.47
C VAL A 57 13.91 -1.83 2.21
N PHE A 58 14.92 -1.97 3.05
CA PHE A 58 15.88 -3.06 3.02
C PHE A 58 15.49 -4.12 4.05
N TYR A 59 15.50 -5.37 3.60
CA TYR A 59 15.19 -6.56 4.39
C TYR A 59 16.42 -7.45 4.53
N GLY A 60 16.41 -8.32 5.53
CA GLY A 60 17.47 -9.32 5.74
C GLY A 60 18.72 -8.81 6.46
N VAL A 61 18.76 -7.51 6.79
CA VAL A 61 19.85 -6.87 7.55
C VAL A 61 19.80 -7.30 9.01
N ASP A 62 20.91 -7.84 9.52
CA ASP A 62 21.01 -8.29 10.91
C ASP A 62 20.72 -7.16 11.90
N ASP A 63 19.91 -7.44 12.92
CA ASP A 63 19.39 -6.48 13.89
C ASP A 63 19.94 -6.84 15.27
N HIS A 64 21.22 -6.52 15.50
CA HIS A 64 21.94 -6.97 16.69
C HIS A 64 21.56 -6.21 17.96
N ASN A 65 20.94 -5.03 17.84
CA ASN A 65 20.70 -4.16 18.98
C ASN A 65 19.34 -3.45 18.88
N ARG A 66 18.56 -3.56 19.95
CA ARG A 66 17.31 -2.80 20.12
C ARG A 66 17.50 -1.29 19.99
N ALA A 67 18.64 -0.77 20.47
CA ALA A 67 18.98 0.65 20.50
C ALA A 67 19.88 1.09 19.33
N GLU A 68 19.81 0.41 18.17
CA GLU A 68 20.50 0.83 16.95
C GLU A 68 20.16 2.31 16.60
N THR A 69 21.20 3.12 16.38
CA THR A 69 21.06 4.53 16.01
C THR A 69 20.87 4.70 14.51
N TRP A 70 20.41 5.87 14.05
CA TRP A 70 20.24 6.13 12.61
C TRP A 70 21.57 6.10 11.85
N GLU A 71 22.67 6.56 12.48
CA GLU A 71 24.01 6.50 11.90
C GLU A 71 24.50 5.05 11.74
N GLN A 72 24.19 4.17 12.70
CA GLN A 72 24.49 2.74 12.57
C GLN A 72 23.69 2.11 11.43
N SER A 73 22.39 2.40 11.33
CA SER A 73 21.58 1.95 10.19
C SER A 73 22.12 2.48 8.85
N GLU A 74 22.59 3.73 8.80
CA GLU A 74 23.17 4.33 7.61
C GLU A 74 24.44 3.62 7.19
N ASN A 75 25.37 3.41 8.12
CA ASN A 75 26.62 2.70 7.87
C ASN A 75 26.37 1.28 7.36
N LEU A 76 25.42 0.54 7.95
CA LEU A 76 25.03 -0.79 7.48
C LEU A 76 24.58 -0.77 6.02
N ILE A 77 23.70 0.18 5.65
CA ILE A 77 23.19 0.28 4.28
C ILE A 77 24.29 0.68 3.29
N THR A 78 25.17 1.61 3.67
CA THR A 78 26.29 2.04 2.82
C THR A 78 27.24 0.87 2.57
N THR A 79 27.58 0.09 3.60
CA THR A 79 28.40 -1.12 3.47
C THR A 79 27.73 -2.15 2.56
N ILE A 80 26.46 -2.48 2.79
CA ILE A 80 25.72 -3.43 1.96
C ILE A 80 25.66 -2.97 0.50
N CYS A 81 25.38 -1.70 0.25
CA CYS A 81 25.33 -1.19 -1.13
C CYS A 81 26.70 -1.26 -1.81
N LYS A 82 27.78 -1.01 -1.08
CA LYS A 82 29.14 -1.08 -1.61
C LYS A 82 29.57 -2.53 -1.90
N GLU A 83 29.34 -3.43 -0.96
CA GLU A 83 29.81 -4.83 -1.03
C GLU A 83 28.96 -5.70 -1.95
N GLU A 84 27.63 -5.58 -1.89
CA GLU A 84 26.71 -6.47 -2.60
C GLU A 84 26.23 -5.88 -3.93
N LEU A 85 26.09 -4.55 -4.01
CA LEU A 85 25.59 -3.88 -5.21
C LEU A 85 26.68 -3.21 -6.04
N GLU A 86 27.90 -3.07 -5.50
CA GLU A 86 29.01 -2.31 -6.07
C GLU A 86 28.61 -0.85 -6.32
N ILE A 87 27.85 -0.27 -5.40
CA ILE A 87 27.39 1.13 -5.44
C ILE A 87 28.02 1.88 -4.29
N ASP A 88 28.79 2.91 -4.60
CA ASP A 88 29.23 3.90 -3.62
C ASP A 88 28.14 4.96 -3.46
N LEU A 89 27.42 4.93 -2.34
CA LEU A 89 26.38 5.91 -2.03
C LEU A 89 27.05 7.21 -1.55
N HIS A 90 26.68 8.35 -2.15
CA HIS A 90 27.28 9.62 -1.74
C HIS A 90 26.71 10.12 -0.43
N SER A 91 25.40 9.98 -0.25
CA SER A 91 24.73 10.42 0.97
C SER A 91 23.38 9.71 1.16
N ILE A 92 23.04 9.43 2.41
CA ILE A 92 21.71 9.00 2.82
C ILE A 92 21.11 10.14 3.64
N GLN A 93 19.86 10.52 3.36
CA GLN A 93 19.21 11.58 4.12
C GLN A 93 18.81 11.06 5.51
N LYS A 94 18.35 9.82 5.58
CA LYS A 94 17.96 9.14 6.82
C LYS A 94 17.87 7.63 6.62
N ALA A 95 18.43 6.85 7.54
CA ALA A 95 18.20 5.41 7.64
C ALA A 95 17.73 5.06 9.05
N HIS A 96 16.73 4.19 9.19
CA HIS A 96 16.25 3.74 10.50
C HIS A 96 15.50 2.41 10.42
N ARG A 97 15.58 1.63 11.49
CA ARG A 97 14.78 0.41 11.68
C ARG A 97 13.30 0.73 11.84
N VAL A 98 12.44 -0.11 11.28
CA VAL A 98 10.98 -0.03 11.42
C VAL A 98 10.43 -1.33 12.00
N GLY A 99 9.46 -1.20 12.92
CA GLY A 99 8.81 -2.32 13.57
C GLY A 99 9.35 -2.63 14.97
N ARG A 100 8.75 -3.64 15.60
CA ARG A 100 9.11 -4.07 16.97
C ARG A 100 10.38 -4.92 16.93
N TYR A 101 11.30 -4.64 17.85
CA TYR A 101 12.52 -5.45 18.02
C TYR A 101 12.18 -6.82 18.64
N THR A 102 12.82 -7.86 18.14
CA THR A 102 12.79 -9.23 18.69
C THR A 102 14.17 -9.86 18.46
N GLU A 103 14.65 -10.67 19.41
CA GLU A 103 16.02 -11.23 19.36
C GLU A 103 16.33 -12.06 18.10
N SER A 104 15.34 -12.77 17.56
CA SER A 104 15.47 -13.54 16.32
C SER A 104 15.01 -12.79 15.06
N GLY A 105 14.49 -11.57 15.22
CA GLY A 105 13.90 -10.82 14.13
C GLY A 105 14.89 -9.87 13.49
N LYS A 106 14.73 -9.64 12.19
CA LYS A 106 15.49 -8.65 11.43
C LYS A 106 14.56 -7.51 11.03
N ARG A 107 14.43 -6.47 11.86
CA ARG A 107 13.59 -5.31 11.50
C ARG A 107 14.11 -4.70 10.19
N PRO A 108 13.23 -4.41 9.22
CA PRO A 108 13.65 -3.75 7.99
C PRO A 108 14.22 -2.35 8.27
N ILE A 109 15.15 -1.91 7.43
CA ILE A 109 15.67 -0.53 7.45
C ILE A 109 14.97 0.26 6.36
N VAL A 110 14.31 1.35 6.74
CA VAL A 110 13.79 2.34 5.79
C VAL A 110 14.86 3.40 5.55
N VAL A 111 15.21 3.58 4.28
CA VAL A 111 16.26 4.49 3.82
C VAL A 111 15.63 5.55 2.93
N ASN A 112 15.82 6.81 3.28
CA ASN A 112 15.45 7.95 2.46
C ASN A 112 16.66 8.46 1.68
N PHE A 113 16.52 8.55 0.36
CA PHE A 113 17.57 9.02 -0.53
C PHE A 113 17.35 10.49 -0.89
N PRO A 114 18.39 11.33 -0.86
CA PRO A 114 18.28 12.71 -1.31
C PRO A 114 18.13 12.81 -2.85
N SER A 115 18.69 11.85 -3.58
CA SER A 115 18.68 11.81 -5.04
C SER A 115 17.85 10.66 -5.59
N TYR A 116 16.93 10.98 -6.50
CA TYR A 116 16.21 9.95 -7.27
C TYR A 116 17.16 9.06 -8.08
N LYS A 117 18.31 9.58 -8.52
CA LYS A 117 19.30 8.79 -9.29
C LYS A 117 19.93 7.69 -8.45
N GLU A 118 20.35 8.01 -7.23
CA GLU A 118 20.91 7.04 -6.29
C GLU A 118 19.87 5.99 -5.90
N LYS A 119 18.67 6.45 -5.54
CA LYS A 119 17.51 5.58 -5.28
C LYS A 119 17.30 4.58 -6.42
N ARG A 120 17.27 5.07 -7.67
CA ARG A 120 17.05 4.23 -8.85
C ARG A 120 18.21 3.28 -9.11
N SER A 121 19.45 3.69 -8.85
CA SER A 121 20.64 2.86 -9.00
C SER A 121 20.57 1.62 -8.11
N VAL A 122 20.20 1.80 -6.83
CA VAL A 122 20.01 0.69 -5.88
C VAL A 122 18.98 -0.30 -6.41
N LEU A 123 17.79 0.18 -6.82
CA LEU A 123 16.72 -0.70 -7.28
C LEU A 123 17.07 -1.44 -8.59
N THR A 124 17.83 -0.80 -9.48
CA THR A 124 18.25 -1.41 -10.75
C THR A 124 19.30 -2.50 -10.53
N ASN A 125 20.15 -2.34 -9.51
CA ASN A 125 21.17 -3.32 -9.15
C ASN A 125 20.68 -4.37 -8.14
N ALA A 126 19.48 -4.22 -7.57
CA ALA A 126 18.90 -5.14 -6.58
C ALA A 126 18.90 -6.62 -6.99
N LYS A 127 18.94 -6.92 -8.31
CA LYS A 127 19.11 -8.28 -8.84
C LYS A 127 20.40 -8.97 -8.35
N LYS A 128 21.42 -8.20 -7.95
CA LYS A 128 22.70 -8.71 -7.41
C LYS A 128 22.55 -9.30 -6.01
N PHE A 129 21.52 -8.94 -5.25
CA PHE A 129 21.18 -9.59 -3.98
C PHE A 129 20.70 -11.04 -4.14
N LYS A 130 20.56 -11.55 -5.37
CA LYS A 130 20.11 -12.93 -5.58
C LYS A 130 21.13 -13.91 -4.97
N GLY A 131 20.69 -14.64 -3.95
CA GLY A 131 21.50 -15.61 -3.21
C GLY A 131 22.07 -15.08 -1.90
N SER A 132 21.95 -13.78 -1.63
CA SER A 132 22.24 -13.18 -0.33
C SER A 132 20.96 -13.07 0.51
N PRO A 133 21.05 -12.82 1.83
CA PRO A 133 19.86 -12.67 2.68
C PRO A 133 19.14 -11.34 2.43
N TYR A 134 19.75 -10.42 1.70
CA TYR A 134 19.25 -9.08 1.50
C TYR A 134 18.19 -9.02 0.41
N SER A 135 17.24 -8.10 0.58
CA SER A 135 16.39 -7.66 -0.51
C SER A 135 15.99 -6.21 -0.30
N VAL A 136 15.62 -5.54 -1.38
CA VAL A 136 15.19 -4.14 -1.36
C VAL A 136 13.91 -4.00 -2.16
N ASP A 137 12.96 -3.25 -1.62
CA ASP A 137 11.74 -2.85 -2.31
C ASP A 137 11.48 -1.36 -2.09
N GLN A 138 10.60 -0.79 -2.88
CA GLN A 138 10.13 0.57 -2.67
C GLN A 138 9.20 0.64 -1.45
N ASP A 139 9.34 1.70 -0.65
CA ASP A 139 8.43 1.96 0.47
C ASP A 139 7.10 2.52 -0.06
N TYR A 140 6.05 1.72 0.05
CA TYR A 140 4.69 2.09 -0.36
C TYR A 140 3.78 2.16 0.87
N SER A 141 2.68 2.92 0.74
CA SER A 141 1.61 2.91 1.74
C SER A 141 1.07 1.49 2.00
N PRO A 142 0.47 1.23 3.18
CA PRO A 142 -0.14 -0.07 3.49
C PRO A 142 -1.11 -0.55 2.40
N GLU A 143 -2.03 0.32 1.96
CA GLU A 143 -3.01 -0.01 0.92
C GLU A 143 -2.34 -0.44 -0.40
N THR A 144 -1.28 0.26 -0.81
CA THR A 144 -0.58 -0.05 -2.06
C THR A 144 0.20 -1.36 -1.93
N ARG A 145 0.82 -1.62 -0.78
CA ARG A 145 1.49 -2.90 -0.50
C ARG A 145 0.52 -4.07 -0.56
N ASP A 146 -0.66 -3.93 0.02
CA ASP A 146 -1.69 -4.97 0.02
C ASP A 146 -2.21 -5.26 -1.39
N ILE A 147 -2.47 -4.22 -2.19
CA ILE A 147 -2.86 -4.38 -3.60
C ILE A 147 -1.76 -5.11 -4.37
N ARG A 148 -0.51 -4.69 -4.24
CA ARG A 148 0.62 -5.31 -4.94
C ARG A 148 0.83 -6.76 -4.52
N LYS A 149 0.64 -7.09 -3.24
CA LYS A 149 0.67 -8.46 -2.74
C LYS A 149 -0.40 -9.33 -3.41
N ARG A 150 -1.65 -8.87 -3.43
CA ARG A 150 -2.76 -9.58 -4.08
C ARG A 150 -2.53 -9.80 -5.57
N LEU A 151 -1.98 -8.79 -6.25
CA LEU A 151 -1.60 -8.91 -7.67
C LEU A 151 -0.50 -9.95 -7.89
N TRP A 152 0.52 -9.98 -7.03
CA TRP A 152 1.58 -10.99 -7.09
C TRP A 152 1.07 -12.40 -6.80
N GLU A 153 0.18 -12.56 -5.82
CA GLU A 153 -0.46 -13.85 -5.51
C GLU A 153 -1.28 -14.34 -6.70
N TYR A 154 -2.07 -13.46 -7.32
CA TYR A 154 -2.80 -13.77 -8.54
C TYR A 154 -1.87 -14.20 -9.68
N ALA A 155 -0.80 -13.46 -9.94
CA ALA A 155 0.14 -13.81 -10.98
C ALA A 155 0.87 -15.13 -10.69
N LYS A 156 1.23 -15.39 -9.44
CA LYS A 156 1.84 -16.67 -9.04
C LYS A 156 0.92 -17.86 -9.29
N ALA A 157 -0.38 -17.70 -9.06
CA ALA A 157 -1.38 -18.75 -9.29
C ALA A 157 -1.69 -18.99 -10.77
N LYS A 158 -1.50 -18.00 -11.65
CA LYS A 158 -1.86 -18.07 -13.07
C LYS A 158 -0.68 -18.31 -14.01
N ARG A 159 0.53 -17.96 -13.59
CA ARG A 159 1.72 -18.04 -14.45
C ARG A 159 2.31 -19.45 -14.48
N THR A 160 2.88 -19.79 -15.62
CA THR A 160 3.84 -20.86 -15.82
C THR A 160 5.27 -20.29 -15.82
N ASP A 161 6.29 -21.15 -15.76
CA ASP A 161 7.70 -20.70 -15.75
C ASP A 161 8.13 -19.94 -17.00
N LYS A 162 7.37 -20.05 -18.10
CA LYS A 162 7.64 -19.36 -19.35
C LYS A 162 6.97 -17.99 -19.47
N ASP A 163 6.08 -17.65 -18.53
CA ASP A 163 5.27 -16.43 -18.64
C ASP A 163 6.03 -15.20 -18.16
N GLU A 164 5.96 -14.13 -18.96
CA GLU A 164 6.55 -12.86 -18.59
C GLU A 164 5.59 -12.10 -17.65
N VAL A 165 6.03 -11.87 -16.41
CA VAL A 165 5.28 -11.13 -15.40
C VAL A 165 6.00 -9.83 -15.03
N LYS A 166 5.31 -8.70 -15.17
CA LYS A 166 5.82 -7.37 -14.83
C LYS A 166 4.81 -6.59 -14.01
N LEU A 167 5.20 -6.10 -12.84
CA LEU A 167 4.42 -5.15 -12.07
C LEU A 167 4.76 -3.73 -12.52
N LYS A 168 3.76 -2.95 -12.97
CA LYS A 168 3.93 -1.56 -13.43
C LYS A 168 2.96 -0.65 -12.70
N GLY A 169 3.44 0.13 -11.73
CA GLY A 169 2.56 0.92 -10.85
C GLY A 169 1.57 0.00 -10.14
N ASP A 170 0.27 0.28 -10.27
CA ASP A 170 -0.82 -0.45 -9.60
C ASP A 170 -1.44 -1.57 -10.47
N ARG A 171 -0.74 -2.01 -11.52
CA ARG A 171 -1.20 -3.10 -12.39
C ARG A 171 -0.11 -4.14 -12.62
N ILE A 172 -0.49 -5.41 -12.65
CA ILE A 172 0.40 -6.51 -13.04
C ILE A 172 0.11 -6.92 -14.47
N VAL A 173 1.17 -7.17 -15.24
CA VAL A 173 1.10 -7.55 -16.65
C VAL A 173 1.62 -8.98 -16.77
N ILE A 174 0.79 -9.89 -17.29
CA ILE A 174 1.12 -11.29 -17.56
C ILE A 174 0.95 -11.51 -19.06
N ASN A 175 2.02 -11.86 -19.77
CA ASN A 175 2.02 -12.08 -21.23
C ASN A 175 1.34 -10.94 -22.03
N GLY A 176 1.59 -9.69 -21.61
CA GLY A 176 1.05 -8.49 -22.26
C GLY A 176 -0.40 -8.13 -21.88
N GLN A 177 -1.09 -8.95 -21.08
CA GLN A 177 -2.40 -8.66 -20.52
C GLN A 177 -2.26 -7.98 -19.15
N ALA A 178 -2.96 -6.86 -18.95
CA ALA A 178 -2.88 -6.09 -17.71
C ALA A 178 -4.04 -6.42 -16.76
N PHE A 179 -3.74 -6.53 -15.48
CA PHE A 179 -4.67 -6.83 -14.41
C PHE A 179 -4.52 -5.83 -13.25
N VAL A 180 -5.64 -5.45 -12.64
CA VAL A 180 -5.71 -4.51 -11.51
C VAL A 180 -6.59 -5.08 -10.40
N TRP A 181 -6.40 -4.61 -9.18
CA TRP A 181 -7.30 -4.91 -8.07
C TRP A 181 -8.52 -4.01 -8.13
N ASP A 182 -9.71 -4.60 -8.27
CA ASP A 182 -10.99 -3.91 -8.13
C ASP A 182 -11.37 -3.90 -6.65
N LYS A 183 -11.40 -2.71 -6.05
CA LYS A 183 -11.72 -2.56 -4.62
C LYS A 183 -13.20 -2.80 -4.30
N GLU A 184 -14.09 -2.64 -5.26
CA GLU A 184 -15.54 -2.80 -5.03
C GLU A 184 -15.94 -4.27 -5.14
N LYS A 185 -15.29 -5.01 -6.05
CA LYS A 185 -15.52 -6.44 -6.23
C LYS A 185 -14.61 -7.33 -5.38
N GLU A 186 -13.57 -6.73 -4.77
CA GLU A 186 -12.52 -7.44 -4.06
C GLU A 186 -11.88 -8.57 -4.89
N GLU A 187 -11.63 -8.30 -6.17
CA GLU A 187 -11.05 -9.28 -7.09
C GLU A 187 -10.04 -8.65 -8.05
N VAL A 188 -9.20 -9.48 -8.64
CA VAL A 188 -8.27 -9.05 -9.70
C VAL A 188 -9.00 -9.12 -11.04
N VAL A 189 -9.17 -7.98 -11.69
CA VAL A 189 -9.87 -7.84 -12.98
C VAL A 189 -8.90 -7.51 -14.12
N GLN A 190 -9.16 -8.06 -15.31
CA GLN A 190 -8.39 -7.73 -16.51
C GLN A 190 -8.80 -6.37 -17.05
N VAL A 191 -7.81 -5.51 -17.35
CA VAL A 191 -8.02 -4.20 -17.97
C VAL A 191 -7.83 -4.33 -19.48
N ARG A 192 -8.86 -3.95 -20.26
CA ARG A 192 -8.73 -3.85 -21.72
C ARG A 192 -7.73 -2.73 -22.06
N LYS A 193 -6.85 -2.98 -23.04
CA LYS A 193 -6.01 -1.90 -23.60
C LYS A 193 -6.94 -0.82 -24.15
N ARG A 194 -6.76 0.42 -23.69
CA ARG A 194 -7.28 1.60 -24.39
C ARG A 194 -6.51 1.81 -25.67
#